data_AF-A0A378VUJ7-F1
#
_entry.id   AF-A0A378VUJ7-F1
#
_cell.length_a   1.000
_cell.length_b   1.000
_cell.length_c   1.000
_cell.angle_alpha   90.00
_cell.angle_beta   90.00
_cell.angle_gamma   90.00
#
_symmetry.space_group_name_H-M   'P 1'
#
loop_
_entity.id
_entity.type
_entity.pdbx_description
1 polymer ?
#
loop_
_entity_poly.entity_id
_entity_poly.type
_entity_poly.pdbx_seq_one_letter_code
_entity_poly.pdbx_strand_id
1 'polypeptide(L)'
;MQLSGAQIIVQSLKAEGVEYVFGYPGGAVIEIYDALFQLNKFKHILTRHEQAAVHAADAYARVSGKVGVALVTSGPGVTNALTGIATAYTDSIPMVVISGQVGNSLIGTDAFQEVDTVGITRPCVKHNFLVTDINELVETIKKAFQIAASGRPGPVVLDVPKDVTQAMAKFSYPQEDIFIRSYQPVVQGHIGQIKKAVQMLASAKRPVVYFGGGVVLGNASEELTRFVRMTGAPCTGTLMGLGAYPSGDRQFLGMLGMHGTYEANLAMQNADVVLAVGARFDDRVVSVPSKFFEKAKKVIHIDVDPSSIAKRVKADIPIVGDVKNILSEMVALWQNKSPCRLKMLWANGGKP
;
A
#
# COMPACT_ATOMS: atom_id res chain seq x y z
N MET A 1 -8.20 -1.27 34.46
CA MET A 1 -9.55 -0.68 34.35
C MET A 1 -10.38 -1.54 33.42
N GLN A 2 -11.65 -1.81 33.74
CA GLN A 2 -12.58 -2.43 32.80
C GLN A 2 -13.20 -1.35 31.91
N LEU A 3 -13.30 -1.61 30.61
CA LEU A 3 -13.88 -0.73 29.61
C LEU A 3 -14.87 -1.53 28.75
N SER A 4 -15.88 -0.84 28.21
CA SER A 4 -16.75 -1.47 27.22
C SER A 4 -15.98 -1.73 25.92
N GLY A 5 -16.43 -2.67 25.09
CA GLY A 5 -15.82 -2.93 23.78
C GLY A 5 -15.74 -1.67 22.91
N ALA A 6 -16.78 -0.83 22.94
CA ALA A 6 -16.79 0.48 22.28
C ALA A 6 -15.68 1.41 22.80
N GLN A 7 -15.51 1.52 24.12
CA GLN A 7 -14.43 2.31 24.71
C GLN A 7 -13.04 1.72 24.38
N ILE A 8 -12.91 0.39 24.34
CA ILE A 8 -11.68 -0.30 23.93
C ILE A 8 -11.31 0.06 22.49
N ILE A 9 -12.26 0.09 21.56
CA ILE A 9 -12.01 0.52 20.17
C ILE A 9 -11.43 1.92 20.15
N VAL A 10 -12.08 2.88 20.82
CA VAL A 10 -11.63 4.28 20.83
C VAL A 10 -10.24 4.45 21.45
N GLN A 11 -9.96 3.77 22.57
CA GLN A 11 -8.64 3.80 23.21
C GLN A 11 -7.57 3.11 22.36
N SER A 12 -7.92 2.03 21.66
CA SER A 12 -7.01 1.32 20.75
C SER A 12 -6.64 2.20 19.55
N LEU A 13 -7.62 2.85 18.93
CA LEU A 13 -7.38 3.81 17.85
C LEU A 13 -6.49 4.96 18.31
N LYS A 14 -6.70 5.46 19.53
CA LYS A 14 -5.82 6.48 20.10
C LYS A 14 -4.39 5.97 20.30
N ALA A 15 -4.22 4.74 20.77
CA ALA A 15 -2.91 4.12 20.96
C ALA A 15 -2.16 3.89 19.63
N GLU A 16 -2.89 3.60 18.55
CA GLU A 16 -2.36 3.53 17.18
C GLU A 16 -2.11 4.91 16.54
N GLY A 17 -2.26 6.00 17.31
CA GLY A 17 -1.96 7.35 16.84
C GLY A 17 -2.97 7.92 15.85
N VAL A 18 -4.20 7.39 15.83
CA VAL A 18 -5.27 7.87 14.96
C VAL A 18 -5.67 9.30 15.35
N GLU A 19 -5.70 10.19 14.36
CA GLU A 19 -6.07 11.60 14.52
C GLU A 19 -7.46 11.91 13.94
N TYR A 20 -7.86 11.19 12.89
CA TYR A 20 -9.11 11.37 12.16
C TYR A 20 -9.79 10.02 11.94
N VAL A 21 -11.09 9.96 12.21
CA VAL A 21 -11.95 8.84 11.83
C VAL A 21 -13.07 9.39 10.95
N PHE A 22 -13.21 8.83 9.76
CA PHE A 22 -14.25 9.20 8.80
C PHE A 22 -15.40 8.22 8.92
N GLY A 23 -16.64 8.67 9.09
CA GLY A 23 -17.70 7.70 9.30
C GLY A 23 -19.12 8.20 9.17
N TYR A 24 -20.03 7.23 9.18
CA TYR A 24 -21.47 7.44 9.21
C TYR A 24 -22.12 6.57 10.31
N PRO A 25 -23.00 7.12 11.16
CA PRO A 25 -23.59 6.40 12.29
C PRO A 25 -24.69 5.43 11.87
N GLY A 26 -24.95 4.43 12.71
CA GLY A 26 -26.06 3.48 12.57
C GLY A 26 -26.23 2.61 13.81
N GLY A 27 -27.30 1.83 13.86
CA GLY A 27 -27.71 1.10 15.08
C GLY A 27 -26.69 0.08 15.60
N ALA A 28 -25.92 -0.55 14.71
CA ALA A 28 -24.92 -1.56 15.08
C ALA A 28 -23.60 -0.95 15.59
N VAL A 29 -23.35 0.34 15.36
CA VAL A 29 -22.14 1.05 15.82
C VAL A 29 -22.45 2.18 16.80
N ILE A 30 -23.70 2.32 17.25
CA ILE A 30 -24.12 3.47 18.05
C ILE A 30 -23.33 3.60 19.37
N GLU A 31 -22.98 2.47 19.99
CA GLU A 31 -22.16 2.41 21.21
C GLU A 31 -20.74 2.96 20.96
N ILE A 32 -20.19 2.69 19.77
CA ILE A 32 -18.89 3.24 19.35
C ILE A 32 -19.01 4.76 19.22
N TYR A 33 -20.08 5.26 18.59
CA TYR A 33 -20.32 6.71 18.44
C TYR A 33 -20.51 7.43 19.78
N ASP A 34 -21.20 6.80 20.74
CA ASP A 34 -21.32 7.34 22.09
C ASP A 34 -19.95 7.42 22.78
N ALA A 35 -19.16 6.34 22.70
CA ALA A 35 -17.78 6.33 23.24
C ALA A 35 -16.86 7.36 22.57
N LEU A 36 -17.01 7.58 21.25
CA LEU A 36 -16.28 8.62 20.51
C LEU A 36 -16.55 10.00 21.08
N PHE A 37 -17.84 10.31 21.28
CA PHE A 37 -18.28 11.59 21.81
C PHE A 37 -17.79 11.82 23.25
N GLN A 38 -17.91 10.80 24.10
CA GLN A 38 -17.52 10.88 25.51
C GLN A 38 -16.00 11.03 25.72
N LEU A 39 -15.19 10.27 24.97
CA LEU A 39 -13.74 10.21 25.19
C LEU A 39 -12.97 11.29 24.44
N ASN A 40 -13.53 11.81 23.34
CA ASN A 40 -12.99 12.91 22.52
C ASN A 40 -11.46 12.80 22.25
N LYS A 41 -11.00 11.65 21.74
CA LYS A 41 -9.57 11.33 21.57
C LYS A 41 -8.98 11.70 20.21
N PHE A 42 -9.84 11.82 19.21
CA PHE A 42 -9.53 12.12 17.82
C PHE A 42 -10.74 12.79 17.16
N LYS A 43 -10.53 13.38 15.99
CA LYS A 43 -11.59 14.10 15.27
C LYS A 43 -12.43 13.12 14.45
N HIS A 44 -13.72 13.05 14.76
CA HIS A 44 -14.67 12.36 13.89
C HIS A 44 -15.12 13.29 12.77
N ILE A 45 -15.07 12.81 11.53
CA ILE A 45 -15.55 13.50 10.34
C ILE A 45 -16.79 12.76 9.84
N LEU A 46 -17.95 13.32 10.15
CA LEU A 46 -19.23 12.83 9.66
C LEU A 46 -19.36 13.11 8.16
N THR A 47 -19.49 12.05 7.36
CA THR A 47 -19.77 12.18 5.93
C THR A 47 -21.27 12.16 5.66
N ARG A 48 -21.66 12.24 4.37
CA ARG A 48 -23.05 12.09 3.92
C ARG A 48 -23.35 10.75 3.25
N HIS A 49 -22.33 9.90 3.15
CA HIS A 49 -22.40 8.55 2.59
C HIS A 49 -21.16 7.75 3.03
N GLU A 50 -21.29 6.45 3.27
CA GLU A 50 -20.19 5.60 3.73
C GLU A 50 -19.08 5.47 2.67
N GLN A 51 -19.45 5.42 1.39
CA GLN A 51 -18.48 5.49 0.29
C GLN A 51 -17.57 6.72 0.41
N ALA A 52 -18.13 7.89 0.77
CA ALA A 52 -17.35 9.10 0.98
C ALA A 52 -16.47 9.02 2.22
N ALA A 53 -16.91 8.32 3.28
CA ALA A 53 -16.08 8.08 4.47
C ALA A 53 -14.84 7.26 4.12
N VAL A 54 -15.02 6.17 3.36
CA VAL A 54 -13.90 5.29 2.99
C VAL A 54 -12.96 5.97 1.99
N HIS A 55 -13.47 6.73 1.01
CA HIS A 55 -12.60 7.51 0.12
C HIS A 55 -11.88 8.66 0.84
N ALA A 56 -12.47 9.27 1.87
CA ALA A 56 -11.79 10.26 2.70
C ALA A 56 -10.67 9.63 3.53
N ALA A 57 -10.90 8.43 4.08
CA ALA A 57 -9.86 7.66 4.77
C ALA A 57 -8.70 7.25 3.84
N ASP A 58 -9.02 6.81 2.61
CA ASP A 58 -8.04 6.51 1.56
C ASP A 58 -7.21 7.76 1.21
N ALA A 59 -7.86 8.91 0.97
CA ALA A 59 -7.17 10.16 0.66
C ALA A 59 -6.28 10.64 1.83
N TYR A 60 -6.78 10.53 3.06
CA TYR A 60 -5.99 10.84 4.26
C TYR A 60 -4.74 9.98 4.35
N ALA A 61 -4.85 8.68 4.09
CA ALA A 61 -3.72 7.76 4.12
C ALA A 61 -2.65 8.15 3.08
N ARG A 62 -3.06 8.50 1.86
CA ARG A 62 -2.16 8.92 0.78
C ARG A 62 -1.38 10.20 1.11
N VAL A 63 -2.04 11.18 1.74
CA VAL A 63 -1.44 12.49 2.01
C VAL A 63 -0.58 12.47 3.29
N SER A 64 -1.00 11.71 4.30
CA SER A 64 -0.32 11.68 5.60
C SER A 64 0.75 10.60 5.74
N GLY A 65 0.69 9.55 4.91
CA GLY A 65 1.50 8.33 5.09
C GLY A 65 1.09 7.49 6.30
N LYS A 66 -0.05 7.79 6.94
CA LYS A 66 -0.60 7.05 8.09
C LYS A 66 -1.72 6.10 7.64
N VAL A 67 -2.14 5.20 8.53
CA VAL A 67 -3.30 4.33 8.28
C VAL A 67 -4.58 5.16 8.33
N GLY A 68 -5.36 5.14 7.24
CA GLY A 68 -6.69 5.74 7.19
C GLY A 68 -7.69 4.91 7.99
N VAL A 69 -8.63 5.56 8.70
CA VAL A 69 -9.65 4.86 9.49
C VAL A 69 -11.05 5.28 9.09
N ALA A 70 -11.87 4.30 8.71
CA ALA A 70 -13.29 4.48 8.43
C ALA A 70 -14.16 3.73 9.45
N LEU A 71 -15.31 4.31 9.84
CA LEU A 71 -16.30 3.71 10.73
C LEU A 71 -17.69 3.72 10.08
N VAL A 72 -18.24 2.54 9.84
CA VAL A 72 -19.54 2.33 9.16
C VAL A 72 -20.41 1.35 9.94
N THR A 73 -21.73 1.44 9.79
CA THR A 73 -22.67 0.50 10.41
C THR A 73 -22.76 -0.82 9.63
N SER A 74 -23.46 -1.81 10.19
CA SER A 74 -23.78 -3.10 9.55
C SER A 74 -24.59 -2.94 8.27
N GLY A 75 -24.76 -4.04 7.55
CA GLY A 75 -25.70 -4.15 6.43
C GLY A 75 -25.42 -3.12 5.33
N PRO A 76 -26.33 -2.15 5.10
CA PRO A 76 -26.14 -1.14 4.06
C PRO A 76 -24.90 -0.26 4.25
N GLY A 77 -24.44 -0.05 5.50
CA GLY A 77 -23.29 0.81 5.77
C GLY A 77 -22.00 0.24 5.17
N VAL A 78 -21.74 -1.04 5.42
CA VAL A 78 -20.54 -1.71 4.89
C VAL A 78 -20.66 -2.04 3.40
N THR A 79 -21.86 -2.32 2.87
CA THR A 79 -22.03 -2.52 1.42
C THR A 79 -21.78 -1.23 0.64
N ASN A 80 -22.21 -0.07 1.16
CA ASN A 80 -21.87 1.24 0.62
C ASN A 80 -20.36 1.55 0.65
N ALA A 81 -19.62 0.95 1.60
CA ALA A 81 -18.18 1.12 1.74
C ALA A 81 -17.34 0.29 0.74
N LEU A 82 -17.93 -0.75 0.12
CA LEU A 82 -17.19 -1.74 -0.69
C LEU A 82 -16.36 -1.12 -1.81
N THR A 83 -16.90 -0.14 -2.54
CA THR A 83 -16.14 0.51 -3.63
C THR A 83 -14.88 1.19 -3.09
N GLY A 84 -14.98 1.89 -1.96
CA GLY A 84 -13.82 2.53 -1.34
C GLY A 84 -12.78 1.52 -0.84
N ILE A 85 -13.24 0.41 -0.27
CA ILE A 85 -12.38 -0.70 0.17
C ILE A 85 -11.63 -1.27 -1.04
N ALA A 86 -12.33 -1.57 -2.14
CA ALA A 86 -11.73 -2.08 -3.35
C ALA A 86 -10.74 -1.10 -4.00
N THR A 87 -11.02 0.20 -3.97
CA THR A 87 -10.07 1.25 -4.39
C THR A 87 -8.78 1.17 -3.57
N ALA A 88 -8.88 1.18 -2.24
CA ALA A 88 -7.70 1.09 -1.38
C ALA A 88 -6.90 -0.21 -1.59
N TYR A 89 -7.58 -1.33 -1.81
CA TYR A 89 -6.92 -2.62 -2.07
C TYR A 89 -6.16 -2.65 -3.39
N THR A 90 -6.78 -2.18 -4.45
CA THR A 90 -6.17 -2.20 -5.79
C THR A 90 -4.98 -1.24 -5.88
N ASP A 91 -5.00 -0.16 -5.11
CA ASP A 91 -3.94 0.85 -5.04
C ASP A 91 -2.96 0.68 -3.87
N SER A 92 -3.16 -0.34 -3.02
CA SER A 92 -2.27 -0.67 -1.89
C SER A 92 -2.20 0.43 -0.83
N ILE A 93 -3.36 0.98 -0.47
CA ILE A 93 -3.48 2.06 0.52
C ILE A 93 -3.73 1.47 1.91
N PRO A 94 -2.94 1.85 2.94
CA PRO A 94 -3.12 1.37 4.31
C PRO A 94 -4.40 1.95 4.91
N MET A 95 -5.36 1.08 5.23
CA MET A 95 -6.64 1.50 5.79
C MET A 95 -7.20 0.45 6.74
N VAL A 96 -7.87 0.89 7.80
CA VAL A 96 -8.68 0.04 8.68
C VAL A 96 -10.12 0.51 8.59
N VAL A 97 -11.02 -0.39 8.21
CA VAL A 97 -12.47 -0.12 8.16
C VAL A 97 -13.13 -0.89 9.29
N ILE A 98 -13.74 -0.17 10.22
CA ILE A 98 -14.52 -0.76 11.31
C ILE A 98 -15.98 -0.76 10.88
N SER A 99 -16.56 -1.96 10.83
CA SER A 99 -17.96 -2.22 10.54
C SER A 99 -18.64 -2.73 11.81
N GLY A 100 -19.82 -2.20 12.13
CA GLY A 100 -20.68 -2.84 13.12
C GLY A 100 -21.36 -4.07 12.54
N GLN A 101 -21.77 -4.99 13.40
CA GLN A 101 -22.53 -6.18 13.01
C GLN A 101 -23.71 -6.39 13.98
N VAL A 102 -24.69 -7.18 13.56
CA VAL A 102 -25.72 -7.71 14.48
C VAL A 102 -25.07 -8.48 15.64
N GLY A 103 -25.80 -8.69 16.73
CA GLY A 103 -25.27 -9.43 17.87
C GLY A 103 -24.93 -10.88 17.48
N ASN A 104 -23.94 -11.49 18.14
CA ASN A 104 -23.43 -12.82 17.78
C ASN A 104 -24.51 -13.88 17.56
N SER A 105 -25.53 -13.93 18.42
CA SER A 105 -26.61 -14.92 18.34
C SER A 105 -27.53 -14.76 17.11
N LEU A 106 -27.44 -13.63 16.42
CA LEU A 106 -28.25 -13.29 15.25
C LEU A 106 -27.48 -13.45 13.93
N ILE A 107 -26.17 -13.69 13.98
CA ILE A 107 -25.38 -13.93 12.77
C ILE A 107 -25.83 -15.25 12.15
N GLY A 108 -26.10 -15.23 10.84
CA GLY A 108 -26.63 -16.31 10.02
C GLY A 108 -28.14 -16.49 10.10
N THR A 109 -28.89 -15.51 10.61
CA THR A 109 -30.35 -15.66 10.85
C THR A 109 -31.22 -14.76 9.97
N ASP A 110 -30.62 -14.06 9.01
CA ASP A 110 -31.27 -13.02 8.20
C ASP A 110 -31.83 -11.90 9.08
N ALA A 111 -31.05 -11.51 10.10
CA ALA A 111 -31.44 -10.47 11.04
C ALA A 111 -31.51 -9.08 10.38
N PHE A 112 -32.18 -8.14 11.07
CA PHE A 112 -32.32 -6.78 10.56
C PHE A 112 -30.96 -6.11 10.35
N GLN A 113 -30.71 -5.65 9.12
CA GLN A 113 -29.43 -5.06 8.67
C GLN A 113 -28.23 -5.99 8.85
N GLU A 114 -28.44 -7.30 8.78
CA GLU A 114 -27.36 -8.28 8.67
C GLU A 114 -26.90 -8.41 7.21
N VAL A 115 -25.58 -8.42 7.02
CA VAL A 115 -24.91 -8.82 5.78
C VAL A 115 -23.62 -9.56 6.15
N ASP A 116 -23.25 -10.58 5.38
CA ASP A 116 -21.94 -11.25 5.49
C ASP A 116 -20.79 -10.32 5.04
N THR A 117 -20.40 -9.41 5.92
CA THR A 117 -19.30 -8.46 5.72
C THR A 117 -17.99 -9.18 5.35
N VAL A 118 -17.71 -10.31 6.01
CA VAL A 118 -16.48 -11.07 5.79
C VAL A 118 -16.47 -11.63 4.37
N GLY A 119 -17.56 -12.26 3.93
CA GLY A 119 -17.68 -12.82 2.59
C GLY A 119 -17.57 -11.78 1.50
N ILE A 120 -18.33 -10.68 1.58
CA ILE A 120 -18.38 -9.67 0.51
C ILE A 120 -17.07 -8.87 0.39
N THR A 121 -16.33 -8.67 1.48
CA THR A 121 -15.09 -7.89 1.48
C THR A 121 -13.86 -8.74 1.14
N ARG A 122 -13.89 -10.05 1.36
CA ARG A 122 -12.74 -10.95 1.21
C ARG A 122 -11.96 -10.83 -0.12
N PRO A 123 -12.59 -10.62 -1.28
CA PRO A 123 -11.86 -10.48 -2.55
C PRO A 123 -11.14 -9.14 -2.71
N CYS A 124 -11.47 -8.13 -1.90
CA CYS A 124 -11.00 -6.76 -2.05
C CYS A 124 -10.39 -6.19 -0.76
N VAL A 125 -9.89 -7.05 0.12
CA VAL A 125 -9.16 -6.66 1.34
C VAL A 125 -7.84 -7.40 1.45
N LYS A 126 -6.88 -6.81 2.14
CA LYS A 126 -5.67 -7.51 2.52
C LYS A 126 -5.96 -8.58 3.58
N HIS A 127 -6.86 -8.25 4.51
CA HIS A 127 -7.40 -9.19 5.48
C HIS A 127 -8.74 -8.68 6.02
N ASN A 128 -9.53 -9.55 6.64
CA ASN A 128 -10.68 -9.15 7.42
C ASN A 128 -10.86 -10.04 8.65
N PHE A 129 -11.49 -9.50 9.67
CA PHE A 129 -11.78 -10.19 10.92
C PHE A 129 -13.25 -10.02 11.28
N LEU A 130 -13.85 -11.08 11.82
CA LEU A 130 -15.09 -11.02 12.59
C LEU A 130 -14.71 -11.23 14.06
N VAL A 131 -14.90 -10.20 14.89
CA VAL A 131 -14.48 -10.24 16.30
C VAL A 131 -15.65 -10.66 17.17
N THR A 132 -15.80 -11.96 17.46
CA THR A 132 -16.95 -12.48 18.21
C THR A 132 -16.78 -12.46 19.74
N ASP A 133 -15.55 -12.30 20.23
CA ASP A 133 -15.23 -12.20 21.66
C ASP A 133 -14.50 -10.88 21.97
N ILE A 134 -14.97 -10.17 23.01
CA ILE A 134 -14.34 -8.94 23.51
C ILE A 134 -12.89 -9.15 23.96
N ASN A 135 -12.53 -10.34 24.43
CA ASN A 135 -11.17 -10.64 24.88
C ASN A 135 -10.15 -10.64 23.72
N GLU A 136 -10.62 -10.83 22.49
CA GLU A 136 -9.79 -10.82 21.28
C GLU A 136 -9.72 -9.45 20.62
N LEU A 137 -10.56 -8.50 21.04
CA LEU A 137 -10.76 -7.22 20.36
C LEU A 137 -9.48 -6.38 20.28
N VAL A 138 -8.77 -6.25 21.40
CA VAL A 138 -7.52 -5.46 21.47
C VAL A 138 -6.46 -6.02 20.52
N GLU A 139 -6.19 -7.32 20.62
CA GLU A 139 -5.20 -8.01 19.80
C GLU A 139 -5.57 -7.95 18.32
N THR A 140 -6.85 -8.07 17.99
CA THR A 140 -7.33 -8.03 16.62
C THR A 140 -7.19 -6.63 16.01
N ILE A 141 -7.48 -5.57 16.77
CA ILE A 141 -7.23 -4.19 16.32
C ILE A 141 -5.73 -4.00 16.07
N LYS A 142 -4.86 -4.43 16.99
CA LYS A 142 -3.40 -4.32 16.81
C LYS A 142 -2.91 -5.04 15.55
N LYS A 143 -3.37 -6.28 15.34
CA LYS A 143 -3.09 -7.03 14.10
C LYS A 143 -3.61 -6.32 12.86
N ALA A 144 -4.80 -5.73 12.90
CA ALA A 144 -5.37 -5.03 11.76
C ALA A 144 -4.53 -3.84 11.32
N PHE A 145 -4.05 -3.01 12.25
CA PHE A 145 -3.15 -1.90 11.93
C PHE A 145 -1.80 -2.40 11.40
N GLN A 146 -1.20 -3.39 12.05
CA GLN A 146 0.06 -4.00 11.62
C GLN A 146 -0.04 -4.59 10.21
N ILE A 147 -1.11 -5.34 9.91
CA ILE A 147 -1.38 -5.89 8.58
C ILE A 147 -1.67 -4.77 7.59
N ALA A 148 -2.47 -3.76 7.93
CA ALA A 148 -2.80 -2.69 6.99
C ALA A 148 -1.54 -1.92 6.52
N ALA A 149 -0.59 -1.69 7.44
CA ALA A 149 0.59 -0.86 7.17
C ALA A 149 1.80 -1.61 6.59
N SER A 150 2.09 -2.82 7.05
CA SER A 150 3.36 -3.49 6.75
C SER A 150 3.38 -4.24 5.40
N GLY A 151 4.57 -4.60 4.90
CA GLY A 151 4.74 -5.24 3.59
C GLY A 151 4.17 -4.38 2.47
N ARG A 152 3.38 -4.98 1.57
CA ARG A 152 2.52 -4.21 0.66
C ARG A 152 1.28 -3.72 1.42
N PRO A 153 1.07 -2.41 1.60
CA PRO A 153 -0.05 -1.91 2.40
C PRO A 153 -1.40 -2.24 1.74
N GLY A 154 -2.47 -2.18 2.52
CA GLY A 154 -3.82 -2.42 2.01
C GLY A 154 -4.89 -2.31 3.09
N PRO A 155 -6.17 -2.38 2.70
CA PRO A 155 -7.29 -2.26 3.62
C PRO A 155 -7.48 -3.54 4.44
N VAL A 156 -7.78 -3.37 5.72
CA VAL A 156 -8.23 -4.41 6.64
C VAL A 156 -9.60 -4.05 7.18
N VAL A 157 -10.54 -5.00 7.15
CA VAL A 157 -11.90 -4.81 7.69
C VAL A 157 -12.02 -5.50 9.06
N LEU A 158 -12.54 -4.78 10.04
CA LEU A 158 -12.90 -5.26 11.37
C LEU A 158 -14.42 -5.24 11.49
N ASP A 159 -15.06 -6.41 11.43
CA ASP A 159 -16.50 -6.56 11.64
C ASP A 159 -16.75 -6.90 13.12
N VAL A 160 -17.48 -6.04 13.82
CA VAL A 160 -17.63 -6.10 15.28
C VAL A 160 -19.11 -6.18 15.66
N PRO A 161 -19.58 -7.34 16.19
CA PRO A 161 -20.92 -7.53 16.71
C PRO A 161 -21.28 -6.55 17.83
N LYS A 162 -22.53 -6.11 17.85
CA LYS A 162 -23.03 -5.15 18.83
C LYS A 162 -22.82 -5.61 20.27
N ASP A 163 -23.05 -6.87 20.58
CA ASP A 163 -22.86 -7.43 21.92
C ASP A 163 -21.38 -7.41 22.37
N VAL A 164 -20.43 -7.53 21.44
CA VAL A 164 -19.01 -7.34 21.72
C VAL A 164 -18.68 -5.88 22.05
N THR A 165 -19.32 -4.92 21.37
CA THR A 165 -19.14 -3.49 21.70
C THR A 165 -19.72 -3.11 23.06
N GLN A 166 -20.74 -3.83 23.53
CA GLN A 166 -21.43 -3.59 24.80
C GLN A 166 -20.80 -4.35 25.98
N ALA A 167 -20.14 -5.47 25.73
CA ALA A 167 -19.46 -6.25 26.75
C ALA A 167 -18.33 -5.45 27.43
N MET A 168 -17.92 -5.89 28.62
CA MET A 168 -16.87 -5.26 29.42
C MET A 168 -15.64 -6.16 29.51
N ALA A 169 -14.44 -5.60 29.28
CA ALA A 169 -13.19 -6.33 29.42
C ALA A 169 -12.08 -5.46 30.02
N LYS A 170 -11.03 -6.10 30.52
CA LYS A 170 -9.82 -5.38 30.95
C LYS A 170 -9.11 -4.82 29.71
N PHE A 171 -8.73 -3.55 29.76
CA PHE A 171 -7.99 -2.92 28.68
C PHE A 171 -6.49 -2.85 28.97
N SER A 172 -5.69 -3.33 28.03
CA SER A 172 -4.23 -3.15 27.99
C SER A 172 -3.78 -3.23 26.54
N TYR A 173 -3.24 -2.14 25.99
CA TYR A 173 -2.85 -2.09 24.59
C TYR A 173 -1.37 -2.48 24.39
N PRO A 174 -1.05 -3.46 23.52
CA PRO A 174 0.33 -3.83 23.22
C PRO A 174 1.15 -2.65 22.67
N GLN A 175 2.35 -2.45 23.21
CA GLN A 175 3.27 -1.41 22.73
C GLN A 175 4.07 -1.88 21.50
N GLU A 176 4.28 -3.19 21.39
CA GLU A 176 4.99 -3.81 20.28
C GLU A 176 4.01 -4.51 19.34
N ASP A 177 4.48 -4.75 18.12
CA ASP A 177 3.76 -5.54 17.12
C ASP A 177 3.58 -6.98 17.58
N ILE A 178 2.46 -7.57 17.16
CA ILE A 178 2.09 -8.93 17.54
C ILE A 178 2.69 -9.90 16.54
N PHE A 179 3.20 -11.02 17.04
CA PHE A 179 3.68 -12.10 16.19
C PHE A 179 2.50 -12.76 15.46
N ILE A 180 2.48 -12.66 14.13
CA ILE A 180 1.50 -13.33 13.27
C ILE A 180 2.22 -14.46 12.53
N ARG A 181 1.94 -15.71 12.93
CA ARG A 181 2.62 -16.91 12.40
C ARG A 181 2.63 -16.99 10.87
N SER A 182 1.51 -16.66 10.22
CA SER A 182 1.33 -16.76 8.77
C SER A 182 1.79 -15.51 8.01
N TYR A 183 2.20 -14.45 8.69
CA TYR A 183 2.48 -13.16 8.08
C TYR A 183 3.74 -12.51 8.64
N GLN A 184 4.82 -12.57 7.86
CA GLN A 184 6.14 -12.03 8.19
C GLN A 184 6.70 -11.33 6.94
N PRO A 185 6.39 -10.04 6.73
CA PRO A 185 6.82 -9.32 5.53
C PRO A 185 8.35 -9.16 5.47
N VAL A 186 8.94 -9.42 4.31
CA VAL A 186 10.39 -9.27 4.08
C VAL A 186 10.68 -7.81 3.74
N VAL A 187 11.48 -7.15 4.59
CA VAL A 187 11.85 -5.73 4.42
C VAL A 187 13.29 -5.53 3.95
N GLN A 188 14.17 -6.51 4.14
CA GLN A 188 15.56 -6.46 3.69
C GLN A 188 15.76 -7.28 2.42
N GLY A 189 16.45 -6.69 1.44
CA GLY A 189 16.76 -7.36 0.19
C GLY A 189 17.96 -8.30 0.32
N HIS A 190 18.01 -9.33 -0.51
CA HIS A 190 19.17 -10.21 -0.56
C HIS A 190 20.37 -9.50 -1.19
N ILE A 191 21.40 -9.18 -0.39
CA ILE A 191 22.58 -8.40 -0.82
C ILE A 191 23.25 -8.93 -2.11
N GLY A 192 23.28 -10.25 -2.30
CA GLY A 192 23.83 -10.85 -3.51
C GLY A 192 23.03 -10.50 -4.79
N GLN A 193 21.71 -10.36 -4.70
CA GLN A 193 20.87 -9.94 -5.83
C GLN A 193 21.03 -8.44 -6.08
N ILE A 194 21.13 -7.63 -5.02
CA ILE A 194 21.37 -6.19 -5.12
C ILE A 194 22.71 -5.91 -5.80
N LYS A 195 23.78 -6.61 -5.41
CA LYS A 195 25.09 -6.52 -6.09
C LYS A 195 25.01 -6.89 -7.57
N LYS A 196 24.31 -7.98 -7.91
CA LYS A 196 24.08 -8.40 -9.31
C LYS A 196 23.30 -7.34 -10.09
N ALA A 197 22.26 -6.75 -9.51
CA ALA A 197 21.48 -5.68 -10.12
C ALA A 197 22.32 -4.44 -10.42
N VAL A 198 23.09 -3.97 -9.45
CA VAL A 198 24.02 -2.84 -9.61
C VAL A 198 25.06 -3.13 -10.70
N GLN A 199 25.59 -4.35 -10.77
CA GLN A 199 26.52 -4.74 -11.83
C GLN A 199 25.86 -4.78 -13.21
N MET A 200 24.66 -5.34 -13.33
CA MET A 200 23.91 -5.39 -14.59
C MET A 200 23.58 -3.98 -15.10
N LEU A 201 23.15 -3.08 -14.21
CA LEU A 201 22.88 -1.68 -14.56
C LEU A 201 24.13 -0.93 -14.98
N ALA A 202 25.26 -1.14 -14.29
CA ALA A 202 26.53 -0.49 -14.64
C ALA A 202 27.07 -0.91 -16.02
N SER A 203 26.75 -2.13 -16.46
CA SER A 203 27.14 -2.64 -17.78
C SER A 203 26.12 -2.33 -18.89
N ALA A 204 24.98 -1.72 -18.55
CA ALA A 204 23.92 -1.41 -19.50
C ALA A 204 24.31 -0.25 -20.43
N LYS A 205 23.95 -0.33 -21.70
CA LYS A 205 24.14 0.75 -22.69
C LYS A 205 22.93 1.69 -22.74
N ARG A 206 21.73 1.17 -22.48
CA ARG A 206 20.45 1.90 -22.52
C ARG A 206 19.59 1.55 -21.28
N PRO A 207 20.09 1.78 -20.05
CA PRO A 207 19.32 1.52 -18.85
C PRO A 207 18.14 2.48 -18.74
N VAL A 208 17.00 1.99 -18.25
CA VAL A 208 15.84 2.82 -17.87
C VAL A 208 15.42 2.45 -16.45
N VAL A 209 15.19 3.46 -15.61
CA VAL A 209 14.58 3.30 -14.28
C VAL A 209 13.07 3.50 -14.40
N TYR A 210 12.31 2.47 -14.07
CA TYR A 210 10.86 2.46 -14.08
C TYR A 210 10.35 2.37 -12.64
N PHE A 211 9.70 3.42 -12.14
CA PHE A 211 9.24 3.46 -10.74
C PHE A 211 7.72 3.54 -10.62
N GLY A 212 7.19 2.99 -9.54
CA GLY A 212 5.76 2.96 -9.26
C GLY A 212 5.38 3.48 -7.88
N GLY A 213 4.14 3.25 -7.49
CA GLY A 213 3.58 3.70 -6.22
C GLY A 213 4.28 3.14 -4.98
N GLY A 214 5.02 2.03 -5.12
CA GLY A 214 5.84 1.50 -4.02
C GLY A 214 6.89 2.50 -3.53
N VAL A 215 7.42 3.37 -4.40
CA VAL A 215 8.37 4.42 -3.98
C VAL A 215 7.69 5.50 -3.14
N VAL A 216 6.46 5.87 -3.49
CA VAL A 216 5.66 6.85 -2.74
C VAL A 216 5.28 6.26 -1.37
N LEU A 217 4.71 5.05 -1.37
CA LEU A 217 4.27 4.36 -0.15
C LEU A 217 5.43 4.01 0.79
N GLY A 218 6.60 3.63 0.23
CA GLY A 218 7.82 3.36 1.00
C GLY A 218 8.59 4.61 1.42
N ASN A 219 8.09 5.81 1.11
CA ASN A 219 8.75 7.09 1.39
C ASN A 219 10.23 7.10 0.96
N ALA A 220 10.47 6.68 -0.29
CA ALA A 220 11.79 6.42 -0.87
C ALA A 220 12.18 7.41 -1.99
N SER A 221 11.55 8.58 -2.02
CA SER A 221 11.76 9.59 -3.08
C SER A 221 13.21 10.11 -3.08
N GLU A 222 13.80 10.31 -1.91
CA GLU A 222 15.18 10.80 -1.79
C GLU A 222 16.20 9.77 -2.30
N GLU A 223 16.03 8.51 -1.91
CA GLU A 223 16.87 7.40 -2.34
C GLU A 223 16.75 7.16 -3.84
N LEU A 224 15.51 7.18 -4.39
CA LEU A 224 15.28 7.08 -5.83
C LEU A 224 15.99 8.23 -6.55
N THR A 225 15.80 9.47 -6.07
CA THR A 225 16.36 10.66 -6.70
C THR A 225 17.88 10.61 -6.73
N ARG A 226 18.50 10.25 -5.60
CA ARG A 226 19.95 10.09 -5.48
C ARG A 226 20.46 9.01 -6.41
N PHE A 227 19.80 7.85 -6.44
CA PHE A 227 20.21 6.73 -7.29
C PHE A 227 20.12 7.08 -8.78
N VAL A 228 18.97 7.61 -9.25
CA VAL A 228 18.77 8.00 -10.65
C VAL A 228 19.80 9.04 -11.08
N ARG A 229 20.04 10.08 -10.28
CA ARG A 229 21.05 11.12 -10.59
C ARG A 229 22.47 10.57 -10.69
N MET A 230 22.83 9.62 -9.84
CA MET A 230 24.15 8.99 -9.86
C MET A 230 24.37 8.06 -11.05
N THR A 231 23.32 7.35 -11.49
CA THR A 231 23.41 6.46 -12.66
C THR A 231 23.45 7.22 -13.99
N GLY A 232 22.84 8.42 -14.03
CA GLY A 232 22.64 9.18 -15.27
C GLY A 232 21.63 8.54 -16.22
N ALA A 233 20.95 7.47 -15.81
CA ALA A 233 19.92 6.81 -16.62
C ALA A 233 18.64 7.66 -16.67
N PRO A 234 17.91 7.68 -17.79
CA PRO A 234 16.56 8.23 -17.80
C PRO A 234 15.63 7.41 -16.90
N CYS A 235 14.61 8.07 -16.34
CA CYS A 235 13.59 7.46 -15.51
C CYS A 235 12.19 7.80 -15.99
N THR A 236 11.24 6.92 -15.65
CA THR A 236 9.81 7.11 -15.92
C THR A 236 8.99 6.52 -14.78
N GLY A 237 7.82 7.12 -14.53
CA GLY A 237 6.93 6.75 -13.43
C GLY A 237 5.59 6.22 -13.93
N THR A 238 4.98 5.30 -13.18
CA THR A 238 3.55 5.02 -13.32
C THR A 238 2.72 6.21 -12.86
N LEU A 239 1.41 6.19 -13.16
CA LEU A 239 0.44 7.12 -12.57
C LEU A 239 0.56 7.17 -11.03
N MET A 240 0.72 6.01 -10.40
CA MET A 240 0.84 5.87 -8.94
C MET A 240 2.19 6.31 -8.40
N GLY A 241 3.22 6.39 -9.24
CA GLY A 241 4.57 6.84 -8.87
C GLY A 241 4.77 8.35 -9.03
N LEU A 242 3.81 9.08 -9.61
CA LEU A 242 3.95 10.52 -9.80
C LEU A 242 4.18 11.25 -8.48
N GLY A 243 5.16 12.15 -8.46
CA GLY A 243 5.64 12.82 -7.25
C GLY A 243 6.82 12.13 -6.56
N ALA A 244 7.13 10.87 -6.87
CA ALA A 244 8.29 10.16 -6.30
C ALA A 244 9.65 10.67 -6.82
N TYR A 245 9.67 11.35 -7.97
CA TYR A 245 10.87 11.95 -8.55
C TYR A 245 10.53 13.37 -9.07
N PRO A 246 11.46 14.35 -9.00
CA PRO A 246 11.19 15.72 -9.42
C PRO A 246 10.84 15.83 -10.91
N SER A 247 9.61 16.22 -11.23
CA SER A 247 9.11 16.25 -12.63
C SER A 247 9.85 17.21 -13.56
N GLY A 248 10.53 18.23 -13.02
CA GLY A 248 11.32 19.18 -13.79
C GLY A 248 12.76 18.73 -14.07
N ASP A 249 13.20 17.58 -13.53
CA ASP A 249 14.54 17.06 -13.77
C ASP A 249 14.62 16.43 -15.17
N ARG A 250 15.68 16.75 -15.91
CA ARG A 250 15.90 16.30 -17.30
C ARG A 250 15.93 14.79 -17.48
N GLN A 251 16.20 14.03 -16.42
CA GLN A 251 16.22 12.56 -16.49
C GLN A 251 14.80 11.98 -16.48
N PHE A 252 13.79 12.75 -16.09
CA PHE A 252 12.40 12.29 -16.07
C PHE A 252 11.76 12.40 -17.45
N LEU A 253 11.37 11.26 -18.01
CA LEU A 253 10.71 11.19 -19.33
C LEU A 253 9.20 11.42 -19.27
N GLY A 254 8.64 11.68 -18.08
CA GLY A 254 7.20 11.71 -17.86
C GLY A 254 6.61 10.34 -17.53
N MET A 255 5.28 10.29 -17.45
CA MET A 255 4.53 9.07 -17.21
C MET A 255 4.59 8.16 -18.44
N LEU A 256 4.77 6.86 -18.27
CA LEU A 256 4.64 5.86 -19.33
C LEU A 256 3.24 5.22 -19.37
N GLY A 257 2.98 4.43 -20.41
CA GLY A 257 1.79 3.61 -20.56
C GLY A 257 0.83 4.14 -21.64
N MET A 258 -0.42 3.70 -21.57
CA MET A 258 -1.49 3.93 -22.55
C MET A 258 -1.68 5.42 -22.89
N HIS A 259 -1.58 6.29 -21.88
CA HIS A 259 -1.64 7.75 -22.02
C HIS A 259 -0.35 8.41 -21.52
N GLY A 260 0.76 7.67 -21.57
CA GLY A 260 2.08 8.17 -21.25
C GLY A 260 2.69 8.97 -22.40
N THR A 261 3.83 9.59 -22.13
CA THR A 261 4.63 10.29 -23.13
C THR A 261 5.18 9.30 -24.16
N TYR A 262 5.34 9.75 -25.40
CA TYR A 262 5.90 8.93 -26.46
C TYR A 262 7.35 8.54 -26.13
N GLU A 263 8.10 9.48 -25.55
CA GLU A 263 9.50 9.35 -25.16
C GLU A 263 9.69 8.28 -24.07
N ALA A 264 8.84 8.27 -23.03
CA ALA A 264 8.91 7.26 -21.98
C ALA A 264 8.62 5.86 -22.52
N ASN A 265 7.58 5.72 -23.34
CA ASN A 265 7.22 4.46 -23.97
C ASN A 265 8.32 3.95 -24.92
N LEU A 266 8.90 4.85 -25.73
CA LEU A 266 9.98 4.51 -26.66
C LEU A 266 11.26 4.12 -25.90
N ALA A 267 11.62 4.82 -24.84
CA ALA A 267 12.75 4.48 -23.98
C ALA A 267 12.57 3.09 -23.34
N MET A 268 11.40 2.82 -22.76
CA MET A 268 11.07 1.51 -22.19
C MET A 268 11.08 0.38 -23.22
N GLN A 269 10.59 0.62 -24.43
CA GLN A 269 10.61 -0.38 -25.50
C GLN A 269 12.04 -0.69 -25.96
N ASN A 270 12.91 0.32 -25.99
CA ASN A 270 14.29 0.21 -26.47
C ASN A 270 15.34 -0.07 -25.39
N ALA A 271 14.98 -0.06 -24.11
CA ALA A 271 15.91 -0.33 -23.02
C ALA A 271 16.59 -1.71 -23.18
N ASP A 272 17.87 -1.80 -22.85
CA ASP A 272 18.56 -3.10 -22.72
C ASP A 272 18.53 -3.63 -21.28
N VAL A 273 18.39 -2.74 -20.29
CA VAL A 273 18.11 -3.08 -18.89
C VAL A 273 17.01 -2.16 -18.36
N VAL A 274 15.97 -2.76 -17.77
CA VAL A 274 14.90 -2.05 -17.05
C VAL A 274 15.02 -2.35 -15.57
N LEU A 275 15.20 -1.31 -14.75
CA LEU A 275 15.08 -1.40 -13.30
C LEU A 275 13.67 -1.00 -12.90
N ALA A 276 12.83 -1.97 -12.56
CA ALA A 276 11.51 -1.74 -11.99
C ALA A 276 11.60 -1.58 -10.46
N VAL A 277 11.16 -0.44 -9.93
CA VAL A 277 11.22 -0.09 -8.51
C VAL A 277 9.80 0.14 -7.98
N GLY A 278 9.29 -0.79 -7.18
CA GLY A 278 7.98 -0.67 -6.54
C GLY A 278 6.83 -0.54 -7.55
N ALA A 279 6.89 -1.31 -8.64
CA ALA A 279 5.94 -1.27 -9.75
C ALA A 279 5.51 -2.67 -10.19
N ARG A 280 4.24 -2.83 -10.57
CA ARG A 280 3.60 -4.15 -10.81
C ARG A 280 3.39 -4.53 -12.28
N PHE A 281 3.99 -3.80 -13.22
CA PHE A 281 3.85 -4.02 -14.67
C PHE A 281 2.40 -4.25 -15.12
N ASP A 282 1.49 -3.35 -14.77
CA ASP A 282 0.06 -3.46 -15.12
C ASP A 282 -0.19 -3.34 -16.64
N ASP A 283 -1.40 -3.68 -17.09
CA ASP A 283 -1.79 -3.63 -18.51
C ASP A 283 -1.86 -2.22 -19.07
N ARG A 284 -2.08 -1.20 -18.24
CA ARG A 284 -2.06 0.20 -18.70
C ARG A 284 -0.64 0.69 -18.92
N VAL A 285 0.37 -0.01 -18.40
CA VAL A 285 1.80 0.26 -18.68
C VAL A 285 2.33 -0.64 -19.79
N VAL A 286 2.29 -1.96 -19.62
CA VAL A 286 2.95 -2.92 -20.53
C VAL A 286 2.04 -3.37 -21.67
N SER A 287 0.71 -3.27 -21.49
CA SER A 287 -0.31 -3.83 -22.38
C SER A 287 -0.10 -5.33 -22.64
N VAL A 288 0.74 -5.68 -23.63
CA VAL A 288 1.02 -7.04 -24.08
C VAL A 288 2.47 -7.42 -23.72
N PRO A 289 2.70 -8.33 -22.75
CA PRO A 289 4.05 -8.70 -22.31
C PRO A 289 4.97 -9.23 -23.40
N SER A 290 4.45 -9.96 -24.40
CA SER A 290 5.28 -10.45 -25.52
C SER A 290 5.84 -9.29 -26.36
N LYS A 291 5.06 -8.22 -26.58
CA LYS A 291 5.52 -7.02 -27.29
C LYS A 291 6.58 -6.25 -26.52
N PHE A 292 6.47 -6.23 -25.19
CA PHE A 292 7.48 -5.62 -24.33
C PHE A 292 8.86 -6.27 -24.46
N PHE A 293 8.91 -7.55 -24.82
CA PHE A 293 10.15 -8.33 -25.04
C PHE A 293 10.54 -8.48 -26.52
N GLU A 294 9.88 -7.81 -27.47
CA GLU A 294 10.29 -7.81 -28.90
C GLU A 294 11.76 -7.38 -29.08
N LYS A 295 12.21 -6.44 -28.25
CA LYS A 295 13.62 -6.08 -28.14
C LYS A 295 14.20 -6.76 -26.92
N ALA A 296 15.30 -7.49 -27.12
CA ALA A 296 15.99 -8.19 -26.04
C ALA A 296 16.41 -7.19 -24.96
N LYS A 297 15.93 -7.44 -23.73
CA LYS A 297 16.21 -6.64 -22.55
C LYS A 297 16.24 -7.50 -21.31
N LYS A 298 16.91 -6.99 -20.28
CA LYS A 298 16.97 -7.60 -18.95
C LYS A 298 16.12 -6.81 -17.97
N VAL A 299 15.44 -7.49 -17.06
CA VAL A 299 14.57 -6.86 -16.07
C VAL A 299 15.07 -7.15 -14.67
N ILE A 300 15.35 -6.08 -13.93
CA ILE A 300 15.56 -6.11 -12.48
C ILE A 300 14.25 -5.65 -11.86
N HIS A 301 13.67 -6.45 -10.96
CA HIS A 301 12.37 -6.13 -10.36
C HIS A 301 12.48 -6.11 -8.84
N ILE A 302 12.33 -4.92 -8.28
CA ILE A 302 12.28 -4.66 -6.84
C ILE A 302 10.82 -4.50 -6.43
N ASP A 303 10.34 -5.35 -5.53
CA ASP A 303 9.02 -5.24 -4.94
C ASP A 303 9.01 -5.82 -3.52
N VAL A 304 8.21 -5.27 -2.62
CA VAL A 304 8.04 -5.80 -1.25
C VAL A 304 7.12 -7.03 -1.24
N ASP A 305 6.24 -7.15 -2.24
CA ASP A 305 5.31 -8.26 -2.41
C ASP A 305 5.90 -9.31 -3.36
N PRO A 306 6.34 -10.48 -2.85
CA PRO A 306 6.91 -11.53 -3.70
C PRO A 306 5.93 -12.05 -4.75
N SER A 307 4.61 -11.93 -4.53
CA SER A 307 3.59 -12.37 -5.50
C SER A 307 3.46 -11.43 -6.71
N SER A 308 4.00 -10.21 -6.61
CA SER A 308 4.02 -9.22 -7.70
C SER A 308 5.22 -9.41 -8.63
N ILE A 309 6.30 -10.03 -8.14
CA ILE A 309 7.50 -10.33 -8.93
C ILE A 309 7.20 -11.41 -9.97
N ALA A 310 7.67 -11.18 -11.20
CA ALA A 310 7.52 -12.11 -12.33
C ALA A 310 6.06 -12.50 -12.68
N LYS A 311 5.06 -11.80 -12.12
CA LYS A 311 3.64 -12.11 -12.33
C LYS A 311 3.17 -11.86 -13.77
N ARG A 312 3.66 -10.79 -14.39
CA ARG A 312 3.31 -10.42 -15.78
C ARG A 312 4.51 -10.33 -16.70
N VAL A 313 5.63 -9.81 -16.19
CA VAL A 313 6.88 -9.61 -16.93
C VAL A 313 7.95 -10.42 -16.21
N LYS A 314 8.62 -11.31 -16.93
CA LYS A 314 9.71 -12.11 -16.38
C LYS A 314 10.82 -11.19 -15.85
N ALA A 315 11.22 -11.39 -14.59
CA ALA A 315 12.38 -10.73 -14.00
C ALA A 315 13.63 -11.61 -14.15
N ASP A 316 14.75 -11.04 -14.62
CA ASP A 316 16.05 -11.70 -14.63
C ASP A 316 16.70 -11.63 -13.23
N ILE A 317 16.51 -10.51 -12.52
CA ILE A 317 16.96 -10.33 -11.14
C ILE A 317 15.77 -9.88 -10.28
N PRO A 318 15.13 -10.82 -9.56
CA PRO A 318 14.11 -10.49 -8.57
C PRO A 318 14.77 -10.05 -7.25
N ILE A 319 14.27 -8.95 -6.66
CA ILE A 319 14.69 -8.49 -5.34
C ILE A 319 13.43 -8.25 -4.51
N VAL A 320 13.20 -9.11 -3.52
CA VAL A 320 12.10 -8.94 -2.56
C VAL A 320 12.60 -8.08 -1.41
N GLY A 321 11.91 -6.99 -1.11
CA GLY A 321 12.20 -6.16 0.06
C GLY A 321 11.64 -4.75 -0.07
N ASP A 322 11.84 -3.95 0.98
CA ASP A 322 11.42 -2.56 0.99
C ASP A 322 12.27 -1.74 0.02
N VAL A 323 11.60 -0.92 -0.80
CA VAL A 323 12.25 -0.14 -1.86
C VAL A 323 13.26 0.87 -1.30
N LYS A 324 13.01 1.45 -0.13
CA LYS A 324 13.89 2.44 0.50
C LYS A 324 15.20 1.80 0.94
N ASN A 325 15.10 0.65 1.60
CA ASN A 325 16.25 -0.13 2.04
C ASN A 325 17.09 -0.58 0.85
N ILE A 326 16.44 -1.14 -0.19
CA ILE A 326 17.13 -1.63 -1.37
C ILE A 326 17.81 -0.50 -2.14
N LEU A 327 17.12 0.62 -2.37
CA LEU A 327 17.73 1.78 -3.05
C LEU A 327 18.90 2.35 -2.25
N SER A 328 18.81 2.41 -0.92
CA SER A 328 19.93 2.84 -0.06
C SER A 328 21.16 1.96 -0.23
N GLU A 329 20.98 0.64 -0.26
CA GLU A 329 22.07 -0.31 -0.53
C GLU A 329 22.63 -0.16 -1.95
N MET A 330 21.76 0.01 -2.95
CA MET A 330 22.17 0.23 -4.33
C MET A 330 22.99 1.52 -4.47
N VAL A 331 22.61 2.60 -3.79
CA VAL A 331 23.37 3.87 -3.74
C VAL A 331 24.76 3.64 -3.16
N ALA A 332 24.87 2.95 -2.02
CA ALA A 332 26.16 2.67 -1.39
C ALA A 332 27.09 1.85 -2.31
N LEU A 333 26.54 0.81 -2.93
CA LEU A 333 27.29 -0.05 -3.87
C LEU A 333 27.70 0.71 -5.14
N TRP A 334 26.89 1.65 -5.61
CA TRP A 334 27.20 2.45 -6.80
C TRP A 334 28.32 3.45 -6.54
N GLN A 335 28.40 4.06 -5.35
CA GLN A 335 29.47 5.00 -4.99
C GLN A 335 30.84 4.34 -4.90
N ASN A 336 30.88 3.12 -4.36
CA ASN A 336 32.12 2.35 -4.22
C ASN A 336 32.70 1.89 -5.56
N LYS A 337 32.01 2.13 -6.68
CA LYS A 337 32.41 1.77 -8.05
C LYS A 337 33.09 2.89 -8.86
N SER A 338 33.79 3.86 -8.24
CA SER A 338 34.60 4.93 -8.88
C SER A 338 34.97 4.76 -10.38
N PRO A 339 34.93 5.84 -11.19
CA PRO A 339 33.84 6.16 -12.11
C PRO A 339 34.15 5.74 -13.56
N CYS A 340 33.51 4.69 -14.06
CA CYS A 340 33.32 4.55 -15.51
C CYS A 340 32.13 5.44 -15.88
N ARG A 341 32.40 6.75 -16.13
CA ARG A 341 31.38 7.70 -16.59
C ARG A 341 30.66 7.08 -17.80
N LEU A 342 29.36 6.82 -17.67
CA LEU A 342 28.45 6.80 -18.82
C LEU A 342 28.53 8.19 -19.48
N LYS A 343 29.53 8.41 -20.34
CA LYS A 343 29.53 9.54 -21.27
C LYS A 343 28.40 9.30 -22.25
N MET A 344 27.27 9.92 -21.93
CA MET A 344 26.15 10.32 -22.80
C MET A 344 26.16 9.71 -24.21
N LEU A 345 25.43 8.60 -24.36
CA LEU A 345 24.90 8.17 -25.67
C LEU A 345 23.58 8.87 -26.04
N TRP A 346 23.03 9.71 -25.14
CA TRP A 346 21.74 10.40 -25.34
C TRP A 346 21.90 11.90 -25.65
N ALA A 347 23.12 12.43 -25.73
CA ALA A 347 23.37 13.85 -26.01
C ALA A 347 23.56 14.17 -27.50
N ASN A 348 23.69 13.18 -28.38
CA ASN A 348 23.82 13.41 -29.82
C ASN A 348 22.51 13.05 -30.51
N GLY A 349 21.69 14.09 -30.74
CA GLY A 349 20.50 14.04 -31.58
C GLY A 349 20.84 13.74 -33.04
N GLY A 350 21.16 12.49 -33.33
CA GLY A 350 21.24 11.97 -34.69
C GLY A 350 19.84 11.70 -35.24
N LYS A 351 19.29 12.69 -35.95
CA LYS A 351 18.34 12.43 -37.05
C LYS A 351 19.06 11.60 -38.12
N PRO A 352 18.34 10.69 -38.81
CA PRO A 352 17.62 11.09 -40.02
C PRO A 352 16.12 11.26 -39.80
#